data_AF-A0A2N1Q971-F1
#
_entry.id   AF-A0A2N1Q971-F1
#
_cell.length_a   1.000
_cell.length_b   1.000
_cell.length_c   1.000
_cell.angle_alpha   90.00
_cell.angle_beta   90.00
_cell.angle_gamma   90.00
#
_symmetry.space_group_name_H-M   'P 1'
#
loop_
_entity.id
_entity.type
_entity.pdbx_description
1 polymer ?
#
loop_
_entity_poly.entity_id
_entity_poly.type
_entity_poly.pdbx_seq_one_letter_code
_entity_poly.pdbx_strand_id
1 'polypeptide(L)'
;RLGDIFLELKPALELISKINDLSISYYEFFALSSVTGDFRYDEFWRFSNRELTLINQIHDIAIATSNDAFNELIVYANGYEICQMANNVNCIINPSNNQTELISKLYQDIPIHKTCDLAFKGQDILDLKLLTDARLIGDLIDDITYQIITHQLENEYFKIKKYVIDKLSIHASLGEE
;
A
#
# COMPACT_ATOMS: atom_id res chain seq x y z
N ARG A 1 -34.66 5.40 10.20
CA ARG A 1 -33.60 6.06 9.39
C ARG A 1 -32.75 4.96 8.74
N LEU A 2 -31.94 5.25 7.72
CA LEU A 2 -31.16 4.21 7.00
C LEU A 2 -30.32 3.32 7.96
N GLY A 3 -29.69 3.93 8.97
CA GLY A 3 -28.92 3.22 10.00
C GLY A 3 -29.72 2.39 11.00
N ASP A 4 -31.06 2.44 10.97
CA ASP A 4 -31.91 1.54 11.76
C ASP A 4 -32.23 0.23 10.99
N ILE A 5 -31.88 0.18 9.70
CA ILE A 5 -32.03 -0.99 8.82
C ILE A 5 -30.69 -1.70 8.65
N PHE A 6 -29.61 -0.92 8.45
CA PHE A 6 -28.25 -1.40 8.33
C PHE A 6 -27.45 -0.92 9.55
N LEU A 7 -27.41 -1.77 10.59
CA LEU A 7 -26.86 -1.40 11.90
C LEU A 7 -25.36 -1.11 11.81
N GLU A 8 -24.66 -1.85 10.98
CA GLU A 8 -23.24 -1.72 10.67
C GLU A 8 -22.88 -0.36 10.02
N LEU A 9 -23.82 0.28 9.31
CA LEU A 9 -23.61 1.62 8.74
C LEU A 9 -23.87 2.76 9.72
N LYS A 10 -24.57 2.47 10.82
CA LYS A 10 -25.04 3.48 11.76
C LYS A 10 -23.92 4.35 12.33
N PRO A 11 -22.76 3.81 12.77
CA PRO A 11 -21.69 4.63 13.33
C PRO A 11 -21.16 5.68 12.34
N ALA A 12 -20.89 5.30 11.09
CA ALA A 12 -20.48 6.24 10.06
C ALA A 12 -21.55 7.27 9.75
N LEU A 13 -22.82 6.87 9.63
CA LEU A 13 -23.93 7.78 9.36
C LEU A 13 -24.09 8.83 10.48
N GLU A 14 -23.96 8.42 11.74
CA GLU A 14 -24.00 9.33 12.89
C GLU A 14 -22.82 10.29 12.92
N LEU A 15 -21.62 9.82 12.57
CA LEU A 15 -20.42 10.63 12.48
C LEU A 15 -20.56 11.72 11.40
N ILE A 16 -20.88 11.32 10.16
CA ILE A 16 -21.00 12.26 9.05
C ILE A 16 -22.13 13.26 9.23
N SER A 17 -23.21 12.90 9.93
CA SER A 17 -24.35 13.80 10.19
C SER A 17 -23.99 15.05 11.00
N LYS A 18 -22.82 15.03 11.66
CA LYS A 18 -22.31 16.12 12.50
C LYS A 18 -21.34 17.03 11.77
N ILE A 19 -20.92 16.67 10.55
CA ILE A 19 -19.93 17.37 9.76
C ILE A 19 -20.64 18.22 8.71
N ASN A 20 -20.40 19.53 8.74
CA ASN A 20 -20.85 20.43 7.68
C ASN A 20 -19.90 20.35 6.48
N ASP A 21 -20.45 20.48 5.27
CA ASP A 21 -19.68 20.52 4.01
C ASP A 21 -18.77 19.29 3.79
N LEU A 22 -19.25 18.11 4.16
CA LEU A 22 -18.52 16.85 3.98
C LEU A 22 -18.32 16.52 2.48
N SER A 23 -17.07 16.29 2.09
CA SER A 23 -16.70 15.67 0.83
C SER A 23 -16.25 14.23 1.07
N ILE A 24 -17.08 13.27 0.67
CA ILE A 24 -16.78 11.84 0.77
C ILE A 24 -17.27 11.13 -0.49
N SER A 25 -16.42 10.31 -1.08
CA SER A 25 -16.74 9.46 -2.22
C SER A 25 -17.48 8.20 -1.77
N TYR A 26 -18.03 7.48 -2.75
CA TYR A 26 -18.66 6.18 -2.55
C TYR A 26 -17.75 5.20 -1.78
N TYR A 27 -16.50 5.02 -2.24
CA TYR A 27 -15.59 4.05 -1.64
C TYR A 27 -15.14 4.46 -0.22
N GLU A 28 -14.88 5.76 -0.01
CA GLU A 28 -14.51 6.29 1.30
C GLU A 28 -15.65 6.13 2.31
N PHE A 29 -16.91 6.33 1.90
CA PHE A 29 -18.06 6.10 2.78
C PHE A 29 -18.15 4.65 3.23
N PHE A 30 -18.04 3.70 2.30
CA PHE A 30 -18.07 2.28 2.67
C PHE A 30 -16.85 1.91 3.53
N ALA A 31 -15.64 2.35 3.18
CA ALA A 31 -14.47 2.14 4.04
C ALA A 31 -14.66 2.73 5.46
N LEU A 32 -15.17 3.97 5.56
CA LEU A 32 -15.47 4.63 6.84
C LEU A 32 -16.47 3.84 7.67
N SER A 33 -17.56 3.33 7.06
CA SER A 33 -18.53 2.49 7.77
C SER A 33 -17.90 1.19 8.28
N SER A 34 -17.06 0.55 7.47
CA SER A 34 -16.34 -0.66 7.84
C SER A 34 -15.34 -0.42 8.98
N VAL A 35 -14.64 0.73 9.00
CA VAL A 35 -13.74 1.13 10.08
C VAL A 35 -14.50 1.46 11.37
N THR A 36 -15.52 2.32 11.29
CA THR A 36 -16.27 2.80 12.47
C THR A 36 -17.22 1.75 13.05
N GLY A 37 -17.69 0.81 12.22
CA GLY A 37 -18.51 -0.32 12.62
C GLY A 37 -17.71 -1.58 12.96
N ASP A 38 -16.38 -1.57 12.82
CA ASP A 38 -15.48 -2.70 13.09
C ASP A 38 -15.90 -4.01 12.39
N PHE A 39 -16.08 -3.94 11.06
CA PHE A 39 -16.46 -5.09 10.24
C PHE A 39 -15.81 -5.05 8.86
N ARG A 40 -15.84 -6.16 8.11
CA ARG A 40 -15.44 -6.24 6.69
C ARG A 40 -16.67 -6.45 5.82
N TYR A 41 -16.68 -5.82 4.65
CA TYR A 41 -17.66 -6.19 3.63
C TYR A 41 -17.30 -7.54 3.03
N ASP A 42 -18.34 -8.27 2.65
CA ASP A 42 -18.25 -9.57 2.00
C ASP A 42 -19.15 -9.61 0.75
N GLU A 43 -19.29 -10.80 0.16
CA GLU A 43 -20.06 -11.03 -1.05
C GLU A 43 -21.57 -10.76 -0.92
N PHE A 44 -22.13 -10.71 0.31
CA PHE A 44 -23.56 -10.47 0.49
C PHE A 44 -23.97 -9.04 0.13
N TRP A 45 -23.03 -8.09 0.16
CA TRP A 45 -23.24 -6.70 -0.17
C TRP A 45 -23.30 -6.41 -1.67
N ARG A 46 -23.16 -7.45 -2.53
CA ARG A 46 -23.29 -7.38 -3.99
C ARG A 46 -22.38 -6.33 -4.67
N PHE A 47 -21.27 -5.97 -4.04
CA PHE A 47 -20.21 -5.21 -4.69
C PHE A 47 -19.57 -6.06 -5.80
N SER A 48 -19.13 -5.41 -6.87
CA SER A 48 -18.18 -6.05 -7.78
C SER A 48 -16.88 -6.36 -7.03
N ASN A 49 -16.15 -7.39 -7.47
CA ASN A 49 -14.87 -7.76 -6.88
C ASN A 49 -13.91 -6.56 -6.79
N ARG A 50 -13.91 -5.70 -7.83
CA ARG A 50 -13.08 -4.48 -7.86
C ARG A 50 -13.47 -3.49 -6.77
N GLU A 51 -14.76 -3.26 -6.56
CA GLU A 51 -15.24 -2.37 -5.50
C GLU A 51 -14.90 -2.94 -4.12
N LEU A 52 -15.15 -4.23 -3.91
CA LEU A 52 -14.87 -4.89 -2.63
C LEU A 52 -13.38 -4.83 -2.28
N THR A 53 -12.50 -5.12 -3.23
CA THR A 53 -11.05 -5.00 -3.06
C THR A 53 -10.66 -3.57 -2.70
N LEU A 54 -11.16 -2.57 -3.41
CA LEU A 54 -10.82 -1.16 -3.15
C LEU A 54 -11.31 -0.69 -1.77
N ILE A 55 -12.55 -1.03 -1.39
CA ILE A 55 -13.12 -0.68 -0.08
C ILE A 55 -12.29 -1.29 1.05
N ASN A 56 -11.97 -2.58 0.95
CA ASN A 56 -11.18 -3.27 1.97
C ASN A 56 -9.74 -2.74 2.03
N GLN A 57 -9.14 -2.41 0.88
CA GLN A 57 -7.82 -1.79 0.84
C GLN A 57 -7.78 -0.43 1.54
N ILE A 58 -8.77 0.44 1.28
CA ILE A 58 -8.89 1.73 1.97
C ILE A 58 -9.08 1.52 3.47
N HIS A 59 -9.92 0.56 3.88
CA HIS A 59 -10.07 0.21 5.28
C HIS A 59 -8.72 -0.19 5.90
N ASP A 60 -8.01 -1.14 5.30
CA ASP A 60 -6.78 -1.71 5.87
C ASP A 60 -5.74 -0.60 6.12
N ILE A 61 -5.60 0.31 5.15
CA ILE A 61 -4.70 1.46 5.28
C ILE A 61 -5.20 2.43 6.36
N ALA A 62 -6.51 2.73 6.40
CA ALA A 62 -7.07 3.63 7.40
C ALA A 62 -6.84 3.11 8.83
N ILE A 63 -7.04 1.81 9.08
CA ILE A 63 -6.71 1.17 10.36
C ILE A 63 -5.22 1.27 10.66
N ALA A 64 -4.37 0.86 9.71
CA ALA A 64 -2.92 0.85 9.89
C ALA A 64 -2.32 2.24 10.14
N THR A 65 -2.99 3.31 9.69
CA THR A 65 -2.52 4.71 9.82
C THR A 65 -3.42 5.54 10.75
N SER A 66 -4.28 4.87 11.53
CA SER A 66 -5.22 5.54 12.44
C SER A 66 -4.50 6.29 13.57
N ASN A 67 -3.34 5.78 14.01
CA ASN A 67 -2.48 6.37 15.03
C ASN A 67 -1.00 6.40 14.62
N ASP A 68 -0.69 5.97 13.40
CA ASP A 68 0.66 5.88 12.86
C ASP A 68 0.80 6.72 11.59
N ALA A 69 2.05 7.06 11.24
CA ALA A 69 2.33 7.82 10.05
C ALA A 69 2.29 6.93 8.79
N PHE A 70 1.87 7.49 7.66
CA PHE A 70 2.16 6.88 6.36
C PHE A 70 3.68 6.74 6.17
N ASN A 71 4.08 5.69 5.47
CA ASN A 71 5.48 5.47 5.06
C ASN A 71 5.54 5.13 3.56
N GLU A 72 6.76 5.10 3.02
CA GLU A 72 7.06 4.92 1.61
C GLU A 72 6.54 3.57 1.09
N LEU A 73 6.58 2.52 1.90
CA LEU A 73 6.10 1.18 1.53
C LEU A 73 4.58 1.14 1.39
N ILE A 74 3.85 1.76 2.32
CA ILE A 74 2.39 1.89 2.22
C ILE A 74 2.02 2.66 0.96
N VAL A 75 2.69 3.79 0.71
CA VAL A 75 2.40 4.65 -0.45
C VAL A 75 2.76 3.96 -1.77
N TYR A 76 3.89 3.22 -1.83
CA TYR A 76 4.26 2.46 -3.01
C TYR A 76 3.27 1.32 -3.30
N ALA A 77 2.96 0.50 -2.29
CA ALA A 77 2.14 -0.70 -2.48
C ALA A 77 0.68 -0.38 -2.87
N ASN A 78 0.16 0.77 -2.42
CA ASN A 78 -1.25 1.13 -2.60
C ASN A 78 -1.45 2.27 -3.62
N GLY A 79 -0.42 3.06 -3.89
CA GLY A 79 -0.49 4.22 -4.76
C GLY A 79 -1.13 5.45 -4.11
N TYR A 80 -0.85 6.61 -4.70
CA TYR A 80 -1.20 7.93 -4.17
C TYR A 80 -2.70 8.10 -3.89
N GLU A 81 -3.57 7.79 -4.86
CA GLU A 81 -5.01 8.04 -4.76
C GLU A 81 -5.65 7.24 -3.62
N ILE A 82 -5.30 5.96 -3.48
CA ILE A 82 -5.86 5.08 -2.45
C ILE A 82 -5.39 5.53 -1.05
N CYS A 83 -4.12 5.93 -0.93
CA CYS A 83 -3.61 6.51 0.33
C CYS A 83 -4.33 7.80 0.70
N GLN A 84 -4.63 8.68 -0.26
CA GLN A 84 -5.41 9.90 -0.01
C GLN A 84 -6.84 9.60 0.44
N MET A 85 -7.49 8.58 -0.14
CA MET A 85 -8.82 8.13 0.28
C MET A 85 -8.81 7.61 1.73
N ALA A 86 -7.81 6.78 2.08
CA ALA A 86 -7.66 6.29 3.46
C ALA A 86 -7.36 7.41 4.45
N ASN A 87 -6.53 8.39 4.06
CA ASN A 87 -6.29 9.59 4.85
C ASN A 87 -7.57 10.42 5.05
N ASN A 88 -8.40 10.57 4.02
CA ASN A 88 -9.68 11.27 4.16
C ASN A 88 -10.62 10.55 5.14
N VAL A 89 -10.68 9.20 5.09
CA VAL A 89 -11.40 8.40 6.09
C VAL A 89 -10.89 8.70 7.51
N ASN A 90 -9.57 8.72 7.72
CA ASN A 90 -8.97 9.06 9.02
C ASN A 90 -9.26 10.51 9.44
N CYS A 91 -9.25 11.47 8.53
CA CYS A 91 -9.62 12.87 8.79
C CYS A 91 -11.09 13.01 9.23
N ILE A 92 -11.99 12.22 8.65
CA ILE A 92 -13.41 12.22 9.02
C ILE A 92 -13.60 11.68 10.45
N ILE A 93 -12.84 10.66 10.84
CA ILE A 93 -12.85 10.07 12.19
C ILE A 93 -12.16 11.00 13.20
N ASN A 94 -10.99 11.52 12.84
CA ASN A 94 -10.17 12.40 13.64
C ASN A 94 -9.52 13.48 12.74
N PRO A 95 -10.05 14.71 12.71
CA PRO A 95 -9.53 15.79 11.87
C PRO A 95 -8.07 16.15 12.14
N SER A 96 -7.52 15.81 13.32
CA SER A 96 -6.11 16.05 13.64
C SER A 96 -5.15 15.03 12.99
N ASN A 97 -5.65 13.94 12.43
CA ASN A 97 -4.84 12.93 11.73
C ASN A 97 -4.75 13.19 10.20
N ASN A 98 -4.63 14.46 9.81
CA ASN A 98 -4.48 14.81 8.40
C ASN A 98 -3.02 14.68 7.96
N GLN A 99 -2.75 13.70 7.10
CA GLN A 99 -1.42 13.39 6.58
C GLN A 99 -1.29 13.66 5.07
N THR A 100 -2.17 14.49 4.49
CA THR A 100 -2.21 14.78 3.04
C THR A 100 -0.85 15.20 2.48
N GLU A 101 -0.18 16.14 3.15
CA GLU A 101 1.12 16.67 2.74
C GLU A 101 2.22 15.60 2.84
N LEU A 102 2.19 14.77 3.89
CA LEU A 102 3.13 13.67 4.07
C LEU A 102 2.99 12.65 2.93
N ILE A 103 1.77 12.24 2.59
CA ILE A 103 1.52 11.29 1.50
C ILE A 103 2.02 11.85 0.16
N SER A 104 1.75 13.13 -0.11
CA SER A 104 2.25 13.79 -1.32
C SER A 104 3.77 13.81 -1.38
N LYS A 105 4.43 14.10 -0.25
CA LYS A 105 5.89 14.10 -0.17
C LYS A 105 6.46 12.69 -0.39
N LEU A 106 5.97 11.70 0.36
CA LEU A 106 6.38 10.30 0.22
C LEU A 106 6.22 9.83 -1.22
N TYR A 107 5.06 10.11 -1.84
CA TYR A 107 4.83 9.72 -3.21
C TYR A 107 5.85 10.36 -4.18
N GLN A 108 6.14 11.65 -4.04
CA GLN A 108 7.11 12.35 -4.90
C GLN A 108 8.56 11.88 -4.67
N ASP A 109 8.90 11.51 -3.44
CA ASP A 109 10.26 11.11 -3.05
C ASP A 109 10.58 9.66 -3.48
N ILE A 110 9.58 8.78 -3.62
CA ILE A 110 9.80 7.39 -4.02
C ILE A 110 10.44 7.31 -5.43
N PRO A 111 11.60 6.62 -5.61
CA PRO A 111 12.31 6.58 -6.89
C PRO A 111 11.62 5.79 -8.02
N ILE A 112 10.69 4.90 -7.67
CA ILE A 112 9.95 4.01 -8.58
C ILE A 112 8.49 3.93 -8.16
N HIS A 113 7.54 4.04 -9.08
CA HIS A 113 6.12 3.93 -8.72
C HIS A 113 5.55 2.54 -9.01
N LYS A 114 6.24 1.75 -9.83
CA LYS A 114 5.88 0.39 -10.22
C LYS A 114 7.12 -0.46 -10.42
N THR A 115 7.00 -1.77 -10.31
CA THR A 115 8.11 -2.72 -10.61
C THR A 115 8.64 -2.57 -12.05
N CYS A 116 7.80 -2.12 -12.98
CA CYS A 116 8.23 -1.81 -14.34
C CYS A 116 9.19 -0.62 -14.44
N ASP A 117 9.35 0.18 -13.39
CA ASP A 117 10.27 1.32 -13.36
C ASP A 117 11.69 0.93 -12.90
N LEU A 118 11.87 -0.31 -12.41
CA LEU A 118 13.20 -0.83 -12.04
C LEU A 118 14.17 -0.79 -13.22
N ALA A 119 15.36 -0.24 -13.04
CA ALA A 119 16.38 -0.21 -14.08
C ALA A 119 16.91 -1.61 -14.42
N PHE A 120 16.84 -2.56 -13.49
CA PHE A 120 17.34 -3.93 -13.61
C PHE A 120 16.20 -4.92 -13.43
N LYS A 121 16.02 -5.85 -14.38
CA LYS A 121 14.85 -6.73 -14.49
C LYS A 121 15.16 -8.18 -14.15
N GLY A 122 14.10 -8.98 -14.00
CA GLY A 122 14.20 -10.43 -13.79
C GLY A 122 14.98 -11.16 -14.90
N GLN A 123 14.88 -10.69 -16.15
CA GLN A 123 15.67 -11.24 -17.25
C GLN A 123 17.17 -10.99 -17.06
N ASP A 124 17.55 -9.81 -16.58
CA ASP A 124 18.96 -9.49 -16.32
C ASP A 124 19.53 -10.39 -15.21
N ILE A 125 18.72 -10.73 -14.20
CA ILE A 125 19.07 -11.70 -13.15
C ILE A 125 19.34 -13.08 -13.75
N LEU A 126 18.47 -13.57 -14.63
CA LEU A 126 18.63 -14.86 -15.31
C LEU A 126 19.92 -14.89 -16.14
N ASP A 127 20.19 -13.80 -16.84
CA ASP A 127 21.34 -13.69 -17.74
C ASP A 127 22.69 -13.68 -16.99
N LEU A 128 22.69 -13.35 -15.69
CA LEU A 128 23.87 -13.54 -14.83
C LEU A 128 24.27 -15.01 -14.67
N LYS A 129 23.34 -15.95 -14.87
CA LYS A 129 23.54 -17.40 -14.68
C LYS A 129 24.12 -17.78 -13.31
N LEU A 130 23.85 -16.96 -12.29
CA LEU A 130 24.27 -17.17 -10.90
C LEU A 130 23.19 -17.87 -10.05
N LEU A 131 21.96 -17.94 -10.55
CA LEU A 131 20.84 -18.63 -9.89
C LEU A 131 20.57 -19.98 -10.55
N THR A 132 20.39 -21.00 -9.72
CA THR A 132 19.94 -22.33 -10.11
C THR A 132 18.43 -22.49 -10.00
N ASP A 133 17.78 -21.73 -9.10
CA ASP A 133 16.33 -21.74 -8.91
C ASP A 133 15.70 -20.41 -9.35
N ALA A 134 14.98 -20.46 -10.46
CA ALA A 134 14.27 -19.30 -11.01
C ALA A 134 13.14 -18.79 -10.10
N ARG A 135 12.69 -19.58 -9.11
CA ARG A 135 11.63 -19.16 -8.16
C ARG A 135 12.09 -18.03 -7.24
N LEU A 136 13.39 -17.94 -6.96
CA LEU A 136 13.98 -16.91 -6.08
C LEU A 136 14.07 -15.52 -6.75
N ILE A 137 13.78 -15.43 -8.05
CA ILE A 137 13.83 -14.16 -8.78
C ILE A 137 12.75 -13.20 -8.26
N GLY A 138 11.57 -13.71 -7.90
CA GLY A 138 10.51 -12.90 -7.31
C GLY A 138 10.98 -12.22 -6.03
N ASP A 139 11.48 -13.02 -5.08
CA ASP A 139 11.99 -12.53 -3.80
C ASP A 139 13.14 -11.53 -3.96
N LEU A 140 14.02 -11.76 -4.94
CA LEU A 140 15.13 -10.84 -5.22
C LEU A 140 14.64 -9.52 -5.83
N ILE A 141 13.63 -9.55 -6.71
CA ILE A 141 13.01 -8.35 -7.25
C ILE A 141 12.27 -7.58 -6.15
N ASP A 142 11.56 -8.26 -5.26
CA ASP A 142 10.87 -7.65 -4.13
C ASP A 142 11.86 -7.00 -3.17
N ASP A 143 12.99 -7.65 -2.90
CA ASP A 143 14.06 -7.08 -2.09
C ASP A 143 14.74 -5.88 -2.76
N ILE A 144 15.09 -5.94 -4.05
CA ILE A 144 15.61 -4.78 -4.80
C ILE A 144 14.63 -3.61 -4.72
N THR A 145 13.33 -3.90 -4.92
CA THR A 145 12.25 -2.93 -4.85
C THR A 145 12.21 -2.27 -3.47
N TYR A 146 12.26 -3.07 -2.41
CA TYR A 146 12.33 -2.59 -1.03
C TYR A 146 13.55 -1.69 -0.79
N GLN A 147 14.76 -2.11 -1.21
CA GLN A 147 15.98 -1.32 -1.02
C GLN A 147 15.90 0.03 -1.76
N ILE A 148 15.28 0.07 -2.94
CA ILE A 148 15.13 1.30 -3.71
C ILE A 148 14.11 2.24 -3.06
N ILE A 149 12.94 1.72 -2.66
CA ILE A 149 11.90 2.52 -2.00
C ILE A 149 12.40 3.11 -0.68
N THR A 150 13.22 2.35 0.06
CA THR A 150 13.81 2.79 1.34
C THR A 150 15.13 3.57 1.17
N HIS A 151 15.45 3.99 -0.06
CA HIS A 151 16.65 4.76 -0.42
C HIS A 151 17.99 4.12 -0.03
N GLN A 152 18.03 2.80 0.19
CA GLN A 152 19.26 2.05 0.46
C GLN A 152 19.99 1.65 -0.83
N LEU A 153 19.29 1.67 -1.97
CA LEU A 153 19.83 1.37 -3.29
C LEU A 153 19.29 2.37 -4.32
N GLU A 154 20.17 2.92 -5.14
CA GLU A 154 19.75 3.79 -6.24
C GLU A 154 19.21 2.97 -7.41
N ASN A 155 18.16 3.46 -8.08
CA ASN A 155 17.55 2.81 -9.25
C ASN A 155 18.41 2.94 -10.52
N GLU A 156 19.65 2.47 -10.47
CA GLU A 156 20.60 2.48 -11.57
C GLU A 156 21.04 1.05 -11.90
N TYR A 157 21.02 0.70 -13.19
CA TYR A 157 21.30 -0.65 -13.68
C TYR A 157 22.58 -1.28 -13.08
N PHE A 158 23.70 -0.56 -13.12
CA PHE A 158 24.99 -1.10 -12.64
C PHE A 158 25.06 -1.22 -11.12
N LYS A 159 24.41 -0.32 -10.37
CA LYS A 159 24.35 -0.39 -8.90
C LYS A 159 23.52 -1.59 -8.45
N ILE A 160 22.34 -1.78 -9.07
CA ILE A 160 21.48 -2.93 -8.79
C ILE A 160 22.18 -4.24 -9.20
N LYS A 161 22.79 -4.30 -10.39
CA LYS A 161 23.52 -5.50 -10.84
C LYS A 161 24.61 -5.91 -9.85
N LYS A 162 25.39 -4.93 -9.36
CA LYS A 162 26.44 -5.19 -8.37
C LYS A 162 25.83 -5.72 -7.07
N TYR A 163 24.79 -5.08 -6.55
CA TYR A 163 24.07 -5.53 -5.36
C TYR A 163 23.61 -6.99 -5.48
N VAL A 164 23.02 -7.37 -6.62
CA VAL A 164 22.57 -8.75 -6.89
C VAL A 164 23.74 -9.73 -6.87
N ILE A 165 24.84 -9.43 -7.54
CA ILE A 165 26.03 -10.30 -7.57
C ILE A 165 26.60 -10.50 -6.16
N ASP A 166 26.74 -9.43 -5.39
CA ASP A 166 27.27 -9.47 -4.04
C ASP A 166 26.37 -10.33 -3.13
N LYS A 167 25.05 -10.14 -3.22
CA LYS A 167 24.07 -10.91 -2.45
C LYS A 167 24.09 -12.41 -2.76
N LEU A 168 24.12 -12.78 -4.05
CA LEU A 168 24.18 -14.18 -4.47
C LEU A 168 25.50 -14.85 -4.10
N SER A 169 26.61 -14.11 -4.15
CA SER A 169 27.94 -14.63 -3.79
C SER A 169 28.05 -14.96 -2.30
N ILE A 170 27.42 -14.15 -1.43
CA ILE A 170 27.34 -14.41 0.02
C ILE A 170 26.51 -15.67 0.31
N HIS A 171 25.40 -15.88 -0.41
CA HIS A 171 24.57 -17.07 -0.20
C HIS A 171 25.25 -18.35 -0.68
N ALA A 172 26.05 -18.28 -1.76
CA ALA A 172 26.86 -19.42 -2.21
C ALA A 172 27.93 -19.83 -1.19
N SER A 173 28.44 -18.89 -0.39
CA SER A 173 29.46 -19.16 0.63
C SER A 173 28.90 -19.57 1.99
N LEU A 174 27.60 -19.36 2.24
CA LEU A 174 26.89 -19.80 3.45
C LEU A 174 26.15 -21.15 3.27
N GLY A 175 26.00 -21.64 2.04
CA GLY A 175 25.36 -22.92 1.72
C GLY A 175 26.32 -24.11 1.63
N GLU A 176 27.59 -23.95 2.02
CA GLU A 176 28.61 -25.01 2.05
C GLU A 176 28.84 -25.63 3.45
N GLU A 177 27.93 -25.41 4.42
CA GLU A 177 27.92 -26.14 5.71
C GLU A 177 26.77 -27.16 5.83
#